data_AF-A0A966MU00-F1
#
_entry.id   AF-A0A966MU00-F1
#
_cell.length_a   1.000
_cell.length_b   1.000
_cell.length_c   1.000
_cell.angle_alpha   90.00
_cell.angle_beta   90.00
_cell.angle_gamma   90.00
#
_symmetry.space_group_name_H-M   'P 1'
#
loop_
_entity.id
_entity.type
_entity.pdbx_description
1 polymer ?
#
loop_
_entity_poly.entity_id
_entity_poly.type
_entity_poly.pdbx_seq_one_letter_code
_entity_poly.pdbx_strand_id
1 'polypeptide(L)'
;MMPDLTVLLELAALGLCIGFLAGLLGIGGGAVMVPFLIWLLEKRGVPFELAIKMAIATSMATIAFTSLSSVRAHHQRGAVRWDLVKTMSPGIVAGSLLGSLSIFAWLNGQILTVVFALFVSFSATQMLIDTKPKPSRQIPGWAGQFGAGSVIGLVSGLVGAGGAFISVPFMTWCNVAIHHAVATSAALGFPIALANVAGYVVSGLSLQQLPADAIG
;
A
#
# COMPACT_ATOMS: atom_id res chain seq x y z
N MET A 1 -11.97 10.02 -23.66
CA MET A 1 -11.12 9.61 -24.81
C MET A 1 -10.92 8.11 -24.66
N MET A 2 -11.36 7.27 -25.60
CA MET A 2 -11.21 5.82 -25.46
C MET A 2 -9.72 5.46 -25.35
N PRO A 3 -9.32 4.58 -24.41
CA PRO A 3 -7.92 4.18 -24.30
C PRO A 3 -7.49 3.43 -25.57
N ASP A 4 -6.39 3.87 -26.19
CA ASP A 4 -5.76 3.15 -27.30
C ASP A 4 -5.46 1.68 -26.93
N LEU A 5 -5.62 0.76 -27.87
CA LEU A 5 -5.41 -0.68 -27.65
C LEU A 5 -4.04 -0.99 -27.04
N THR A 6 -3.00 -0.26 -27.44
CA THR A 6 -1.63 -0.37 -26.91
C THR A 6 -1.58 -0.19 -25.38
N VAL A 7 -2.42 0.68 -24.85
CA VAL A 7 -2.40 1.10 -23.44
C VAL A 7 -3.13 0.07 -22.60
N LEU A 8 -4.20 -0.48 -23.15
CA LEU A 8 -4.89 -1.62 -22.55
C LEU A 8 -3.92 -2.81 -22.42
N LEU A 9 -3.10 -3.07 -23.45
CA LEU A 9 -2.08 -4.12 -23.43
C LEU A 9 -0.96 -3.84 -22.42
N GLU A 10 -0.43 -2.61 -22.37
CA GLU A 10 0.58 -2.20 -21.39
C GLU A 10 0.08 -2.36 -19.94
N LEU A 11 -1.14 -1.89 -19.65
CA LEU A 11 -1.76 -1.99 -18.33
C LEU A 11 -2.10 -3.45 -17.96
N ALA A 12 -2.54 -4.25 -18.93
CA ALA A 12 -2.81 -5.68 -18.71
C ALA A 12 -1.52 -6.46 -18.40
N ALA A 13 -0.46 -6.23 -19.16
CA ALA A 13 0.85 -6.87 -18.92
C ALA A 13 1.41 -6.46 -17.55
N LEU A 14 1.35 -5.17 -17.23
CA LEU A 14 1.75 -4.65 -15.92
C LEU A 14 0.90 -5.28 -14.80
N GLY A 15 -0.41 -5.29 -14.94
CA GLY A 15 -1.34 -5.85 -13.95
C GLY A 15 -1.08 -7.33 -13.68
N LEU A 16 -0.78 -8.11 -14.72
CA LEU A 16 -0.39 -9.52 -14.58
C LEU A 16 0.94 -9.68 -13.84
N CYS A 17 1.97 -8.94 -14.25
CA CYS A 17 3.28 -8.97 -13.59
C CYS A 17 3.19 -8.55 -12.12
N ILE A 18 2.51 -7.44 -11.83
CA ILE A 18 2.36 -6.94 -10.47
C ILE A 18 1.46 -7.85 -9.64
N GLY A 19 0.38 -8.38 -10.22
CA GLY A 19 -0.49 -9.36 -9.55
C GLY A 19 0.26 -10.64 -9.17
N PHE A 20 1.10 -11.15 -10.08
CA PHE A 20 1.97 -12.29 -9.81
C PHE A 20 2.99 -12.00 -8.70
N LEU A 21 3.71 -10.87 -8.80
CA LEU A 21 4.68 -10.45 -7.78
C LEU A 21 4.01 -10.21 -6.42
N ALA A 22 2.87 -9.53 -6.41
CA ALA A 22 2.09 -9.27 -5.20
C ALA A 22 1.56 -10.57 -4.57
N GLY A 23 1.19 -11.56 -5.38
CA GLY A 23 0.79 -12.90 -4.92
C GLY A 23 1.97 -13.71 -4.35
N LEU A 24 3.15 -13.62 -4.96
CA LEU A 24 4.35 -14.32 -4.50
C LEU A 24 4.93 -13.72 -3.21
N LEU A 25 5.01 -12.39 -3.16
CA LEU A 25 5.68 -11.64 -2.09
C LEU A 25 4.71 -11.20 -0.98
N GLY A 26 3.40 -11.20 -1.24
CA GLY A 26 2.38 -10.75 -0.28
C GLY A 26 2.38 -9.24 -0.01
N ILE A 27 3.07 -8.44 -0.83
CA ILE A 27 3.36 -7.01 -0.56
C ILE A 27 2.43 -6.00 -1.25
N GLY A 28 1.44 -6.46 -2.03
CA GLY A 28 0.48 -5.57 -2.70
C GLY A 28 1.03 -4.79 -3.90
N GLY A 29 2.27 -5.01 -4.35
CA GLY A 29 2.75 -4.52 -5.65
C GLY A 29 2.95 -3.01 -5.82
N GLY A 30 2.52 -2.18 -4.86
CA GLY A 30 2.57 -0.71 -4.95
C GLY A 30 3.96 -0.13 -5.21
N ALA A 31 5.01 -0.71 -4.61
CA ALA A 31 6.39 -0.27 -4.83
C ALA A 31 6.84 -0.36 -6.30
N VAL A 32 6.26 -1.29 -7.07
CA VAL A 32 6.52 -1.45 -8.51
C VAL A 32 5.48 -0.67 -9.34
N MET A 33 4.23 -0.66 -8.90
CA MET A 33 3.13 -0.01 -9.63
C MET A 33 3.27 1.51 -9.70
N VAL A 34 3.60 2.15 -8.58
CA VAL A 34 3.67 3.61 -8.48
C VAL A 34 4.68 4.22 -9.47
N PRO A 35 5.97 3.82 -9.52
CA PRO A 35 6.93 4.42 -10.44
C PRO A 35 6.56 4.18 -11.91
N PHE A 36 5.97 3.03 -12.23
CA PHE A 36 5.49 2.76 -13.59
C PHE A 36 4.33 3.66 -13.98
N LEU A 37 3.35 3.85 -13.09
CA LEU A 37 2.21 4.73 -13.33
C LEU A 37 2.65 6.20 -13.48
N ILE A 38 3.60 6.66 -12.68
CA ILE A 38 4.18 8.01 -12.83
C ILE A 38 4.76 8.17 -14.24
N TRP A 39 5.63 7.25 -14.66
CA TRP A 39 6.24 7.28 -15.99
C TRP A 39 5.20 7.28 -17.12
N LEU A 40 4.17 6.44 -17.01
CA LEU A 40 3.10 6.35 -18.00
C LEU A 40 2.27 7.64 -18.08
N LEU A 41 1.94 8.24 -16.94
CA LEU A 41 1.16 9.47 -16.84
C LEU A 41 1.94 10.69 -17.35
N GLU A 42 3.22 10.80 -17.01
CA GLU A 42 4.10 11.86 -17.54
C GLU A 42 4.24 11.78 -19.05
N LYS A 43 4.41 10.57 -19.61
CA LYS A 43 4.47 10.34 -21.07
C LYS A 43 3.21 10.84 -21.79
N ARG A 44 2.09 10.92 -21.07
CA ARG A 44 0.79 11.42 -21.57
C ARG A 44 0.56 12.90 -21.30
N GLY A 45 1.56 13.62 -20.79
CA GLY A 45 1.49 15.05 -20.53
C GLY A 45 0.78 15.41 -19.21
N VAL A 46 0.56 14.45 -18.30
CA VAL A 46 0.09 14.76 -16.94
C VAL A 46 1.23 15.44 -16.18
N PRO A 47 1.01 16.59 -15.52
CA PRO A 47 2.03 17.24 -14.70
C PRO A 47 2.56 16.29 -13.62
N PHE A 48 3.89 16.28 -13.41
CA PHE A 48 4.56 15.35 -12.50
C PHE A 48 3.92 15.28 -11.10
N GLU A 49 3.60 16.43 -10.50
CA GLU A 49 2.97 16.46 -9.17
C GLU A 49 1.60 15.75 -9.13
N LEU A 50 0.80 15.91 -10.18
CA LEU A 50 -0.49 15.23 -10.29
C LEU A 50 -0.29 13.74 -10.61
N ALA A 51 0.69 13.41 -11.46
CA ALA A 51 1.03 12.03 -11.81
C ALA A 51 1.39 11.20 -10.57
N ILE A 52 2.14 11.75 -9.63
CA ILE A 52 2.49 11.07 -8.37
C ILE A 52 1.23 10.80 -7.53
N LYS A 53 0.38 11.81 -7.34
CA LYS A 53 -0.84 11.66 -6.54
C LYS A 53 -1.78 10.62 -7.16
N MET A 54 -1.97 10.68 -8.47
CA MET A 54 -2.77 9.70 -9.22
C MET A 54 -2.18 8.29 -9.14
N ALA A 55 -0.86 8.15 -9.27
CA ALA A 55 -0.19 6.85 -9.21
C ALA A 55 -0.35 6.18 -7.84
N ILE A 56 -0.19 6.93 -6.75
CA ILE A 56 -0.37 6.44 -5.37
C ILE A 56 -1.83 6.07 -5.10
N ALA A 57 -2.78 6.91 -5.52
CA ALA A 57 -4.20 6.61 -5.35
C ALA A 57 -4.61 5.35 -6.15
N THR A 58 -4.16 5.25 -7.39
CA THR A 58 -4.45 4.11 -8.29
C THR A 58 -3.80 2.82 -7.79
N SER A 59 -2.58 2.89 -7.27
CA SER A 59 -1.92 1.71 -6.70
C SER A 59 -2.68 1.19 -5.48
N MET A 60 -3.15 2.07 -4.61
CA MET A 60 -3.93 1.69 -3.42
C MET A 60 -5.29 1.10 -3.80
N ALA A 61 -5.97 1.66 -4.81
CA ALA A 61 -7.19 1.07 -5.37
C ALA A 61 -6.93 -0.35 -5.88
N THR A 62 -5.81 -0.57 -6.56
CA THR A 62 -5.42 -1.90 -7.05
C THR A 62 -5.04 -2.85 -5.90
N ILE A 63 -4.42 -2.34 -4.84
CA ILE A 63 -4.09 -3.10 -3.63
C ILE A 63 -5.35 -3.65 -2.96
N ALA A 64 -6.47 -2.91 -2.95
CA ALA A 64 -7.72 -3.41 -2.38
C ALA A 64 -8.15 -4.74 -3.01
N PHE A 65 -8.05 -4.87 -4.34
CA PHE A 65 -8.41 -6.10 -5.05
C PHE A 65 -7.35 -7.20 -4.90
N THR A 66 -6.06 -6.86 -5.04
CA THR A 66 -4.98 -7.86 -4.93
C THR A 66 -4.84 -8.42 -3.51
N SER A 67 -5.02 -7.58 -2.48
CA SER A 67 -5.03 -8.01 -1.08
C SER A 67 -6.22 -8.91 -0.77
N LEU A 68 -7.41 -8.64 -1.32
CA LEU A 68 -8.58 -9.49 -1.15
C LEU A 68 -8.36 -10.89 -1.78
N SER A 69 -7.76 -10.94 -2.96
CA SER A 69 -7.35 -12.21 -3.60
C SER A 69 -6.31 -12.96 -2.76
N SER A 70 -5.29 -12.24 -2.28
CA SER A 70 -4.19 -12.80 -1.48
C SER A 70 -4.65 -13.32 -0.12
N VAL A 71 -5.46 -12.55 0.62
CA VAL A 71 -5.99 -12.98 1.92
C VAL A 71 -6.88 -14.20 1.78
N ARG A 72 -7.67 -14.31 0.70
CA ARG A 72 -8.48 -15.51 0.43
C ARG A 72 -7.60 -16.75 0.29
N ALA A 73 -6.53 -16.66 -0.50
CA ALA A 73 -5.60 -17.77 -0.69
C ALA A 73 -4.86 -18.14 0.61
N HIS A 74 -4.41 -17.15 1.38
CA HIS A 74 -3.75 -17.40 2.67
C HIS A 74 -4.70 -17.92 3.75
N HIS A 75 -5.97 -17.48 3.75
CA HIS A 75 -6.99 -17.94 4.67
C HIS A 75 -7.33 -19.41 4.43
N GLN A 76 -7.47 -19.83 3.16
CA GLN A 76 -7.69 -21.23 2.79
C GLN A 76 -6.57 -22.15 3.29
N ARG A 77 -5.36 -21.62 3.49
CA ARG A 77 -4.20 -22.34 4.03
C ARG A 77 -4.09 -22.28 5.56
N GLY A 78 -5.04 -21.65 6.26
CA GLY A 78 -5.01 -21.50 7.72
C GLY A 78 -3.89 -20.60 8.25
N ALA A 79 -3.23 -19.82 7.38
CA ALA A 79 -2.04 -19.05 7.75
C ALA A 79 -2.36 -17.66 8.33
N VAL A 80 -3.60 -17.17 8.23
CA VAL A 80 -3.96 -15.80 8.65
C VAL A 80 -4.25 -15.74 10.16
N ARG A 81 -3.54 -14.87 10.87
CA ARG A 81 -3.76 -14.56 12.30
C ARG A 81 -4.84 -13.50 12.47
N TRP A 82 -6.11 -13.91 12.44
CA TRP A 82 -7.26 -13.02 12.56
C TRP A 82 -7.33 -12.26 13.89
N ASP A 83 -6.70 -12.78 14.93
CA ASP A 83 -6.52 -12.08 16.20
C ASP A 83 -5.77 -10.75 16.00
N LEU A 84 -4.67 -10.77 15.25
CA LEU A 84 -3.88 -9.57 14.94
C LEU A 84 -4.57 -8.66 13.93
N VAL A 85 -5.30 -9.24 12.98
CA VAL A 85 -6.08 -8.45 12.02
C VAL A 85 -7.10 -7.59 12.77
N LYS A 86 -7.87 -8.18 13.69
CA LYS A 86 -8.93 -7.46 14.42
C LYS A 86 -8.41 -6.36 15.34
N THR A 87 -7.24 -6.55 15.94
CA THR A 87 -6.65 -5.59 16.88
C THR A 87 -5.86 -4.48 16.19
N MET A 88 -5.16 -4.77 15.09
CA MET A 88 -4.37 -3.78 14.35
C MET A 88 -5.22 -2.98 13.36
N SER A 89 -6.30 -3.56 12.80
CA SER A 89 -7.14 -2.89 11.79
C SER A 89 -7.72 -1.54 12.24
N PRO A 90 -8.22 -1.37 13.49
CA PRO A 90 -8.72 -0.06 13.94
C PRO A 90 -7.64 1.03 13.92
N GLY A 91 -6.42 0.70 14.35
CA GLY A 91 -5.27 1.61 14.28
C GLY A 91 -4.91 1.91 12.84
N ILE A 92 -4.83 0.89 11.99
CA ILE A 92 -4.60 1.01 10.55
C ILE A 92 -5.59 1.97 9.91
N VAL A 93 -6.89 1.79 10.14
CA VAL A 93 -7.92 2.63 9.52
C VAL A 93 -7.76 4.07 10.00
N ALA A 94 -7.54 4.28 11.29
CA ALA A 94 -7.30 5.62 11.83
C ALA A 94 -6.05 6.29 11.22
N GLY A 95 -4.93 5.58 11.19
CA GLY A 95 -3.68 6.07 10.62
C GLY A 95 -3.75 6.32 9.12
N SER A 96 -4.38 5.41 8.37
CA SER A 96 -4.61 5.55 6.94
C SER A 96 -5.47 6.76 6.62
N LEU A 97 -6.62 6.90 7.30
CA LEU A 97 -7.48 8.07 7.11
C LEU A 97 -6.75 9.37 7.44
N LEU A 98 -5.98 9.43 8.54
CA LEU A 98 -5.16 10.60 8.87
C LEU A 98 -4.11 10.90 7.77
N GLY A 99 -3.46 9.86 7.25
CA GLY A 99 -2.51 9.98 6.14
C GLY A 99 -3.15 10.50 4.86
N SER A 100 -4.24 9.87 4.41
CA SER A 100 -4.89 10.14 3.12
C SER A 100 -5.80 11.38 3.12
N LEU A 101 -6.53 11.65 4.21
CA LEU A 101 -7.42 12.81 4.31
C LEU A 101 -6.65 14.07 4.66
N SER A 102 -5.79 13.99 5.68
CA SER A 102 -5.21 15.17 6.31
C SER A 102 -3.85 15.52 5.73
N ILE A 103 -3.00 14.53 5.52
CA ILE A 103 -1.60 14.80 5.18
C ILE A 103 -1.42 14.84 3.65
N PHE A 104 -1.99 13.87 2.93
CA PHE A 104 -1.86 13.74 1.48
C PHE A 104 -2.47 14.91 0.69
N ALA A 105 -3.59 15.47 1.15
CA ALA A 105 -4.22 16.63 0.50
C ALA A 105 -3.31 17.87 0.52
N TRP A 106 -2.56 18.05 1.61
CA TRP A 106 -1.75 19.24 1.86
C TRP A 106 -0.29 19.10 1.41
N LEU A 107 0.17 17.89 1.13
CA LEU A 107 1.53 17.64 0.65
C LEU A 107 1.69 18.07 -0.81
N ASN A 108 2.76 18.81 -1.07
CA ASN A 108 3.29 19.02 -2.41
C ASN A 108 3.85 17.70 -2.97
N GLY A 109 3.68 17.46 -4.27
CA GLY A 109 4.16 16.26 -4.96
C GLY A 109 5.65 15.96 -4.70
N GLN A 110 6.50 16.98 -4.59
CA GLN A 110 7.93 16.82 -4.31
C GLN A 110 8.22 16.13 -2.97
N ILE A 111 7.50 16.50 -1.90
CA ILE A 111 7.67 15.87 -0.59
C ILE A 111 7.23 14.41 -0.67
N LEU A 112 6.13 14.16 -1.37
CA LEU A 112 5.60 12.82 -1.59
C LEU A 112 6.61 11.95 -2.36
N THR A 113 7.26 12.50 -3.39
CA THR A 113 8.36 11.84 -4.12
C THR A 113 9.51 11.48 -3.21
N VAL A 114 9.98 12.40 -2.37
CA VAL A 114 11.10 12.15 -1.45
C VAL A 114 10.74 11.06 -0.45
N VAL A 115 9.55 11.13 0.17
CA VAL A 115 9.05 10.11 1.10
C VAL A 115 8.94 8.75 0.41
N PHE A 116 8.36 8.71 -0.79
CA PHE A 116 8.25 7.50 -1.59
C PHE A 116 9.62 6.93 -1.96
N ALA A 117 10.55 7.76 -2.45
CA ALA A 117 11.89 7.35 -2.84
C ALA A 117 12.69 6.79 -1.65
N LEU A 118 12.62 7.44 -0.48
CA LEU A 118 13.22 6.94 0.76
C LEU A 118 12.62 5.59 1.16
N PHE A 119 11.30 5.46 1.11
CA PHE A 119 10.62 4.21 1.45
C PHE A 119 11.01 3.06 0.51
N VAL A 120 11.01 3.30 -0.80
CA VAL A 120 11.37 2.27 -1.79
C VAL A 120 12.84 1.89 -1.65
N SER A 121 13.73 2.87 -1.45
CA SER A 121 15.16 2.62 -1.22
C SER A 121 15.37 1.79 0.04
N PHE A 122 14.68 2.14 1.14
CA PHE A 122 14.71 1.38 2.38
C PHE A 122 14.19 -0.06 2.18
N SER A 123 13.05 -0.22 1.51
CA SER A 123 12.44 -1.54 1.25
C SER A 123 13.35 -2.41 0.38
N ALA A 124 13.92 -1.85 -0.69
CA ALA A 124 14.87 -2.54 -1.56
C ALA A 124 16.14 -2.96 -0.80
N THR A 125 16.67 -2.06 0.05
CA THR A 125 17.82 -2.36 0.90
C THR A 125 17.50 -3.47 1.89
N GLN A 126 16.33 -3.43 2.54
CA GLN A 126 15.91 -4.49 3.47
C GLN A 126 15.79 -5.85 2.77
N MET A 127 15.25 -5.89 1.55
CA MET A 127 15.18 -7.10 0.73
C MET A 127 16.57 -7.62 0.31
N LEU A 128 17.51 -6.72 -0.03
CA LEU A 128 18.88 -7.09 -0.40
C LEU A 128 19.68 -7.64 0.78
N ILE A 129 19.51 -7.07 1.98
CA ILE A 129 20.24 -7.50 3.18
C ILE A 129 19.57 -8.76 3.79
N ASP A 130 18.32 -9.08 3.42
CA ASP A 130 17.50 -10.16 4.02
C ASP A 130 17.52 -10.11 5.56
N THR A 131 17.51 -8.90 6.12
CA THR A 131 17.56 -8.72 7.58
C THR A 131 16.22 -9.15 8.18
N LYS A 132 16.18 -10.38 8.66
CA LYS A 132 15.08 -10.88 9.48
C LYS A 132 15.35 -10.46 10.92
N PRO A 133 14.55 -9.54 11.50
CA PRO A 133 14.73 -9.19 12.90
C PRO A 133 14.63 -10.45 13.75
N LYS A 134 15.58 -10.65 14.68
CA LYS A 134 15.53 -11.79 15.58
C LYS A 134 14.22 -11.72 16.38
N PRO A 135 13.44 -12.82 16.43
CA PRO A 135 12.21 -12.87 17.20
C PRO A 135 12.56 -12.72 18.69
N SER A 136 12.46 -11.50 19.19
CA SER A 136 12.99 -11.12 20.52
C SER A 136 11.95 -10.43 21.39
N ARG A 137 10.84 -9.95 20.81
CA ARG A 137 9.75 -9.31 21.52
C ARG A 137 8.47 -10.13 21.43
N GLN A 138 7.62 -10.03 22.44
CA GLN A 138 6.25 -10.52 22.36
C GLN A 138 5.38 -9.48 21.64
N ILE A 139 4.24 -9.93 21.10
CA ILE A 139 3.25 -9.03 20.53
C ILE A 139 2.77 -8.07 21.63
N PRO A 140 2.81 -6.74 21.40
CA PRO A 140 2.38 -5.79 22.39
C PRO A 140 0.87 -5.93 22.67
N GLY A 141 0.40 -5.41 23.80
CA GLY A 141 -1.03 -5.37 24.11
C GLY A 141 -1.82 -4.53 23.09
N TRP A 142 -3.14 -4.48 23.26
CA TRP A 142 -4.05 -3.81 22.33
C TRP A 142 -3.61 -2.38 21.95
N ALA A 143 -3.21 -1.56 22.94
CA ALA A 143 -2.76 -0.19 22.69
C ALA A 143 -1.49 -0.11 21.81
N GLY A 144 -0.55 -1.04 21.97
CA GLY A 144 0.65 -1.10 21.15
C GLY A 144 0.37 -1.61 19.74
N GLN A 145 -0.58 -2.53 19.58
CA GLN A 145 -1.04 -2.99 18.27
C GLN A 145 -1.82 -1.89 17.53
N PHE A 146 -2.64 -1.12 18.24
CA PHE A 146 -3.29 0.07 17.69
C PHE A 146 -2.25 1.09 17.23
N GLY A 147 -1.27 1.43 18.07
CA GLY A 147 -0.21 2.38 17.73
C GLY A 147 0.63 1.94 16.52
N ALA A 148 1.06 0.68 16.50
CA ALA A 148 1.77 0.10 15.36
C ALA A 148 0.90 0.10 14.10
N GLY A 149 -0.37 -0.26 14.22
CA GLY A 149 -1.35 -0.20 13.15
C GLY A 149 -1.50 1.20 12.58
N SER A 150 -1.62 2.22 13.43
CA SER A 150 -1.72 3.63 13.00
C SER A 150 -0.50 4.10 12.24
N VAL A 151 0.71 3.75 12.70
CA VAL A 151 1.95 4.09 11.97
C VAL A 151 1.99 3.39 10.61
N ILE A 152 1.68 2.08 10.57
CA ILE A 152 1.63 1.31 9.32
C ILE A 152 0.62 1.94 8.36
N GLY A 153 -0.59 2.23 8.83
CA GLY A 153 -1.66 2.81 8.04
C GLY A 153 -1.30 4.19 7.48
N LEU A 154 -0.69 5.05 8.30
CA LEU A 154 -0.26 6.39 7.92
C LEU A 154 0.84 6.34 6.86
N VAL A 155 1.90 5.58 7.09
CA VAL A 155 3.02 5.46 6.13
C VAL A 155 2.53 4.85 4.82
N SER A 156 1.66 3.83 4.88
CA SER A 156 1.06 3.23 3.69
C SER A 156 0.27 4.25 2.86
N GLY A 157 -0.46 5.14 3.54
CA GLY A 157 -1.24 6.22 2.90
C GLY A 157 -0.41 7.32 2.26
N LEU A 158 0.85 7.50 2.65
CA LEU A 158 1.75 8.47 2.01
C LEU A 158 2.51 7.84 0.84
N VAL A 159 2.78 6.55 0.91
CA VAL A 159 3.66 5.88 -0.04
C VAL A 159 2.88 5.13 -1.14
N GLY A 160 1.61 4.80 -0.91
CA GLY A 160 0.85 3.97 -1.86
C GLY A 160 1.31 2.52 -1.91
N ALA A 161 1.88 2.02 -0.80
CA ALA A 161 2.29 0.64 -0.62
C ALA A 161 1.42 -0.01 0.48
N GLY A 162 0.97 -1.25 0.28
CA GLY A 162 -0.02 -1.93 1.13
C GLY A 162 0.43 -2.36 2.53
N GLY A 163 1.39 -1.64 3.14
CA GLY A 163 1.86 -1.84 4.51
C GLY A 163 2.73 -3.05 4.79
N ALA A 164 2.87 -3.98 3.83
CA ALA A 164 3.54 -5.26 4.04
C ALA A 164 5.04 -5.15 4.39
N PHE A 165 5.74 -4.20 3.79
CA PHE A 165 7.15 -3.91 4.10
C PHE A 165 7.36 -3.42 5.54
N ILE A 166 6.29 -3.06 6.25
CA ILE A 166 6.35 -2.60 7.65
C ILE A 166 5.71 -3.64 8.58
N SER A 167 4.52 -4.15 8.21
CA SER A 167 3.76 -5.08 9.05
C SER A 167 4.43 -6.46 9.15
N VAL A 168 5.04 -6.98 8.09
CA VAL A 168 5.77 -8.27 8.10
C VAL A 168 6.99 -8.22 9.03
N PRO A 169 7.94 -7.27 8.89
CA PRO A 169 9.08 -7.20 9.81
C PRO A 169 8.64 -6.87 11.24
N PHE A 170 7.60 -6.05 11.44
CA PHE A 170 7.02 -5.80 12.77
C PHE A 170 6.52 -7.10 13.42
N MET A 171 5.70 -7.88 12.73
CA MET A 171 5.18 -9.14 13.25
C MET A 171 6.30 -10.17 13.48
N THR A 172 7.26 -10.26 12.56
CA THR A 172 8.44 -11.14 12.70
C THR A 172 9.27 -10.76 13.93
N TRP A 173 9.45 -9.46 14.17
CA TRP A 173 10.14 -8.95 15.35
C TRP A 173 9.39 -9.25 16.66
N CYS A 174 8.05 -9.23 16.60
CA CYS A 174 7.14 -9.64 17.67
C CYS A 174 6.91 -11.16 17.75
N ASN A 175 7.82 -11.96 17.20
CA ASN A 175 7.84 -13.43 17.33
C ASN A 175 6.65 -14.15 16.66
N VAL A 176 6.07 -13.53 15.63
CA VAL A 176 5.13 -14.20 14.72
C VAL A 176 5.92 -14.91 13.64
N ALA A 177 5.64 -16.19 13.42
CA ALA A 177 6.31 -16.95 12.37
C ALA A 177 6.09 -16.30 10.99
N ILE A 178 7.12 -16.29 10.14
CA ILE A 178 7.13 -15.50 8.90
C ILE A 178 5.97 -15.83 7.96
N HIS A 179 5.56 -17.10 7.87
CA HIS A 179 4.41 -17.52 7.06
C HIS A 179 3.10 -16.92 7.57
N HIS A 180 2.93 -16.85 8.89
CA HIS A 180 1.79 -16.17 9.51
C HIS A 180 1.90 -14.65 9.38
N ALA A 181 3.10 -14.08 9.50
CA ALA A 181 3.32 -12.64 9.33
C ALA A 181 2.97 -12.18 7.91
N VAL A 182 3.44 -12.88 6.88
CA VAL A 182 3.12 -12.56 5.47
C VAL A 182 1.63 -12.72 5.20
N ALA A 183 1.02 -13.83 5.62
CA ALA A 183 -0.41 -14.08 5.45
C ALA A 183 -1.29 -13.03 6.15
N THR A 184 -0.92 -12.66 7.39
CA THR A 184 -1.64 -11.67 8.18
C THR A 184 -1.45 -10.27 7.61
N SER A 185 -0.26 -9.95 7.11
CA SER A 185 0.02 -8.71 6.41
C SER A 185 -0.87 -8.54 5.18
N ALA A 186 -1.00 -9.60 4.37
CA ALA A 186 -1.91 -9.58 3.21
C ALA A 186 -3.36 -9.28 3.62
N ALA A 187 -3.81 -9.80 4.77
CA ALA A 187 -5.12 -9.48 5.34
C ALA A 187 -5.24 -8.03 5.80
N LEU A 188 -4.19 -7.47 6.42
CA LEU A 188 -4.12 -6.07 6.84
C LEU A 188 -4.07 -5.11 5.63
N GLY A 189 -3.58 -5.56 4.48
CA GLY A 189 -3.53 -4.77 3.26
C GLY A 189 -4.90 -4.28 2.79
N PHE A 190 -5.96 -5.07 3.01
CA PHE A 190 -7.33 -4.71 2.62
C PHE A 190 -7.88 -3.48 3.37
N PRO A 191 -7.94 -3.45 4.73
CA PRO A 191 -8.39 -2.26 5.44
C PRO A 191 -7.48 -1.05 5.22
N ILE A 192 -6.16 -1.23 5.05
CA ILE A 192 -5.25 -0.14 4.67
C ILE A 192 -5.68 0.46 3.34
N ALA A 193 -5.84 -0.36 2.31
CA ALA A 193 -6.19 0.08 0.96
C ALA A 193 -7.56 0.77 0.94
N LEU A 194 -8.57 0.16 1.54
CA LEU A 194 -9.93 0.69 1.54
C LEU A 194 -10.00 2.06 2.24
N ALA A 195 -9.38 2.19 3.41
CA ALA A 195 -9.36 3.44 4.16
C ALA A 195 -8.63 4.56 3.41
N ASN A 196 -7.46 4.26 2.82
CA ASN A 196 -6.71 5.23 2.05
C ASN A 196 -7.43 5.64 0.78
N VAL A 197 -8.01 4.70 0.02
CA VAL A 197 -8.79 5.01 -1.19
C VAL A 197 -9.96 5.92 -0.85
N ALA A 198 -10.71 5.60 0.21
CA ALA A 198 -11.80 6.45 0.67
C ALA A 198 -11.30 7.87 1.03
N GLY A 199 -10.16 7.96 1.72
CA GLY A 199 -9.57 9.25 2.07
C GLY A 199 -9.03 10.03 0.87
N TYR A 200 -8.42 9.36 -0.12
CA TYR A 200 -7.96 10.01 -1.35
C TYR A 200 -9.11 10.54 -2.17
N VAL A 201 -10.19 9.76 -2.33
CA VAL A 201 -11.40 10.22 -3.03
C VAL A 201 -11.91 11.49 -2.39
N VAL A 202 -12.08 11.51 -1.06
CA VAL A 202 -12.58 12.69 -0.33
C VAL A 202 -11.62 13.89 -0.46
N SER A 203 -10.32 13.67 -0.29
CA SER A 203 -9.30 14.72 -0.46
C SER A 203 -9.23 15.26 -1.89
N GLY A 204 -9.42 14.38 -2.86
CA GLY A 204 -9.31 14.63 -4.28
C GLY A 204 -10.47 15.45 -4.83
N LEU A 205 -11.66 15.37 -4.22
CA LEU A 205 -12.79 16.26 -4.53
C LEU A 205 -12.44 17.76 -4.40
N SER A 206 -11.40 18.12 -3.65
CA SER A 206 -10.94 19.50 -3.49
C SER A 206 -9.89 19.94 -4.54
N LEU A 207 -9.39 19.02 -5.38
CA LEU A 207 -8.39 19.32 -6.40
C LEU A 207 -9.04 19.91 -7.67
N GLN A 208 -8.49 21.02 -8.15
CA GLN A 208 -8.86 21.61 -9.44
C GLN A 208 -8.02 20.96 -10.56
N GLN A 209 -8.62 20.71 -11.72
CA GLN A 209 -8.00 20.05 -12.90
C GLN A 209 -7.83 18.51 -12.84
N LEU A 210 -8.78 17.80 -12.23
CA LEU A 210 -8.86 16.36 -12.38
C LEU A 210 -9.30 15.95 -13.81
N PRO A 211 -8.75 14.86 -14.38
CA PRO A 211 -9.28 14.27 -15.60
C PRO A 211 -10.76 13.93 -15.46
N ALA A 212 -11.55 14.02 -16.54
CA ALA A 212 -13.00 13.80 -16.50
C ALA A 212 -13.42 12.42 -15.97
N ASP A 213 -12.53 11.42 -16.06
CA ASP A 213 -12.77 10.05 -15.62
C ASP A 213 -12.33 9.78 -14.17
N ALA A 214 -11.77 10.77 -13.46
CA ALA A 214 -11.33 10.64 -12.08
C ALA A 214 -12.49 10.82 -11.09
N ILE A 215 -12.51 10.00 -10.03
CA ILE A 215 -13.60 9.96 -9.03
C ILE A 215 -13.31 10.77 -7.76
N GLY A 216 -12.25 11.58 -7.78
CA GLY A 216 -11.65 12.24 -6.61
C GLY A 216 -10.17 11.98 -6.59
#